data_AF-A0A535GLH5-F1
#
_entry.id   AF-A0A535GLH5-F1
#
_cell.length_a   1.000
_cell.length_b   1.000
_cell.length_c   1.000
_cell.angle_alpha   90.00
_cell.angle_beta   90.00
_cell.angle_gamma   90.00
#
_symmetry.space_group_name_H-M   'P 1'
#
loop_
_entity.id
_entity.type
_entity.pdbx_description
1 polymer ?
#
loop_
_entity_poly.entity_id
_entity_poly.type
_entity_poly.pdbx_seq_one_letter_code
_entity_poly.pdbx_strand_id
1 'polypeptide(L)'
;MKRKFLIILAAVLVGGILLAACQVQIGGSGQPTVTATSPVTPTSSSGFRPETVLGIAGDPHLSFPGIPWVRLGYPTCGSGPVTGRVGQMLKSTIQGYHSQGVHVMLTYCQSRDSLFDTNLLNDAALGGADAVQCGNEQMKQSTATTYVTPENFARFFDLCQSAMHAVRPGIPIILGAMDPLVVPDD
;
A
#
# COMPACT_ATOMS: atom_id res chain seq x y z
N MET A 1 44.62 30.76 -9.10
CA MET A 1 43.79 29.56 -8.83
C MET A 1 44.34 28.60 -7.75
N LYS A 2 45.38 28.95 -6.95
CA LYS A 2 45.95 28.01 -5.95
C LYS A 2 45.40 28.15 -4.51
N ARG A 3 45.00 29.35 -4.08
CA ARG A 3 44.63 29.62 -2.67
C ARG A 3 43.21 29.14 -2.30
N LYS A 4 42.25 29.25 -3.21
CA LYS A 4 40.85 28.83 -2.98
C LYS A 4 40.70 27.30 -2.97
N PHE A 5 41.50 26.59 -3.77
CA PHE A 5 41.49 25.12 -3.83
C PHE A 5 42.05 24.49 -2.55
N LEU A 6 43.10 25.07 -1.97
CA LEU A 6 43.68 24.66 -0.69
C LEU A 6 42.73 24.82 0.50
N ILE A 7 41.89 25.87 0.49
CA ILE A 7 40.90 26.11 1.54
C ILE A 7 39.77 25.07 1.48
N ILE A 8 39.31 24.73 0.27
CA ILE A 8 38.28 23.70 0.07
C ILE A 8 38.81 22.31 0.48
N LEU A 9 40.05 21.99 0.10
CA LEU A 9 40.66 20.71 0.47
C LEU A 9 40.81 20.58 2.00
N ALA A 10 41.21 21.65 2.69
CA ALA A 10 41.32 21.67 4.14
C ALA A 10 39.95 21.50 4.83
N ALA A 11 38.89 22.12 4.33
CA ALA A 11 37.55 21.98 4.87
C ALA A 11 37.00 20.55 4.72
N VAL A 12 37.26 19.90 3.59
CA VAL A 12 36.85 18.50 3.34
C VAL A 12 37.63 17.52 4.23
N LEU A 13 38.93 17.75 4.45
CA LEU A 13 39.75 16.92 5.33
C LEU A 13 39.33 17.05 6.81
N VAL A 14 39.05 18.26 7.30
CA VAL A 14 38.59 18.46 8.68
C VAL A 14 37.18 17.88 8.89
N GLY A 15 36.29 18.03 7.90
CA GLY A 15 34.96 17.41 7.94
C GLY A 15 34.99 15.88 7.95
N GLY A 16 35.90 15.27 7.19
CA GLY A 16 36.07 13.80 7.16
C GLY A 16 36.61 13.22 8.47
N ILE A 17 37.53 13.92 9.15
CA ILE A 17 38.10 13.48 10.43
C ILE A 17 37.06 13.54 11.56
N LEU A 18 36.16 14.54 11.54
CA LEU A 18 35.08 14.66 12.53
C LEU A 18 34.01 13.56 12.39
N LEU A 19 33.76 13.06 11.18
CA LEU A 19 32.83 11.94 10.95
C LEU A 19 33.42 10.57 11.38
N ALA A 20 34.74 10.40 11.30
CA ALA A 20 35.41 9.17 11.77
C ALA A 20 35.55 9.11 13.30
N ALA A 21 35.67 10.26 13.98
CA ALA A 21 35.76 10.34 15.44
C ALA A 21 34.42 10.05 16.16
N CYS A 22 33.28 10.19 15.49
CA CYS A 22 31.97 9.85 16.04
C CYS A 22 31.61 8.35 15.97
N GLN A 23 32.46 7.50 15.38
CA GLN A 23 32.22 6.04 15.35
C GLN A 23 33.01 5.25 16.39
N VAL A 24 33.84 5.90 17.22
CA VAL A 24 34.69 5.23 18.22
C VAL A 24 34.26 5.60 19.63
N GLN A 25 33.04 5.19 20.05
CA GLN A 25 32.68 5.08 21.46
C GLN A 25 31.34 4.37 21.71
N ILE A 26 31.21 3.10 21.35
CA ILE A 26 30.40 2.14 22.14
C ILE A 26 31.14 0.80 22.17
N GLY A 27 32.34 0.82 22.77
CA GLY A 27 33.08 -0.37 23.19
C GLY A 27 33.18 -0.34 24.72
N GLY A 28 32.04 -0.49 25.39
CA GLY A 28 31.94 -0.54 26.85
C GLY A 28 31.54 -1.95 27.29
N SER A 29 32.45 -2.59 28.01
CA SER A 29 32.32 -3.89 28.67
C SER A 29 31.07 -4.00 29.56
N GLY A 30 30.26 -5.04 29.35
CA GLY A 30 29.18 -5.44 30.25
C GLY A 30 27.87 -5.79 29.53
N GLN A 31 27.89 -6.69 28.55
CA GLN A 31 26.66 -7.18 27.92
C GLN A 31 26.20 -8.45 28.66
N PRO A 32 24.98 -8.51 29.21
CA PRO A 32 24.39 -9.79 29.59
C PRO A 32 24.34 -10.66 28.33
N THR A 33 24.87 -11.88 28.40
CA THR A 33 24.68 -12.88 27.37
C THR A 33 23.19 -13.19 27.26
N VAL A 34 22.49 -12.48 26.38
CA VAL A 34 21.17 -12.89 25.93
C VAL A 34 21.43 -14.05 24.98
N THR A 35 21.26 -15.27 25.48
CA THR A 35 21.16 -16.46 24.64
C THR A 35 20.09 -16.17 23.59
N ALA A 36 20.49 -16.11 22.32
CA ALA A 36 19.56 -15.97 21.22
C ALA A 36 18.66 -17.21 21.21
N THR A 37 17.46 -17.10 21.79
CA THR A 37 16.40 -18.07 21.59
C THR A 37 16.14 -18.11 20.11
N SER A 38 16.37 -19.26 19.48
CA SER A 38 16.12 -19.47 18.06
C SER A 38 14.74 -18.93 17.69
N PRO A 39 14.57 -18.30 16.51
CA PRO A 39 13.24 -17.87 16.07
C PRO A 39 12.36 -19.12 16.07
N VAL A 40 11.32 -19.11 16.90
CA VAL A 40 10.30 -20.15 16.89
C VAL A 40 9.71 -20.12 15.49
N THR A 41 10.08 -21.11 14.66
CA THR A 41 9.39 -21.34 13.40
C THR A 41 7.92 -21.49 13.75
N PRO A 42 7.02 -20.63 13.25
CA PRO A 42 5.60 -20.80 13.53
C PRO A 42 5.25 -22.19 13.06
N THR A 43 4.89 -23.06 14.03
CA THR A 43 4.44 -24.40 13.72
C THR A 43 3.17 -24.19 12.90
N SER A 44 3.24 -24.48 11.60
CA SER A 44 2.05 -24.55 10.76
C SER A 44 1.12 -25.55 11.43
N SER A 45 0.09 -25.03 12.10
CA SER A 45 -0.99 -25.88 12.57
C SER A 45 -1.57 -26.54 11.33
N SER A 46 -1.55 -27.86 11.27
CA SER A 46 -2.06 -28.68 10.17
C SER A 46 -3.55 -28.47 9.86
N GLY A 47 -4.22 -27.55 10.56
CA GLY A 47 -5.59 -27.10 10.33
C GLY A 47 -5.73 -25.70 9.73
N PHE A 48 -4.65 -24.98 9.40
CA PHE A 48 -4.79 -23.68 8.74
C PHE A 48 -5.20 -23.88 7.29
N ARG A 49 -6.45 -23.52 6.98
CA ARG A 49 -7.07 -23.63 5.66
C ARG A 49 -7.32 -22.20 5.13
N PRO A 50 -6.36 -21.61 4.39
CA PRO A 50 -6.46 -20.23 3.90
C PRO A 50 -7.77 -19.97 3.14
N GLU A 51 -8.34 -20.99 2.51
CA GLU A 51 -9.61 -20.94 1.79
C GLU A 51 -10.86 -20.75 2.67
N THR A 52 -10.75 -20.90 3.99
CA THR A 52 -11.88 -20.80 4.94
C THR A 52 -11.98 -19.46 5.64
N VAL A 53 -11.02 -18.56 5.42
CA VAL A 53 -10.95 -17.27 6.11
C VAL A 53 -11.58 -16.18 5.24
N LEU A 54 -12.74 -15.69 5.67
CA LEU A 54 -13.40 -14.52 5.07
C LEU A 54 -12.61 -13.26 5.47
N GLY A 55 -12.08 -12.53 4.50
CA GLY A 55 -11.22 -11.36 4.74
C GLY A 55 -11.87 -10.31 5.65
N ILE A 56 -11.04 -9.60 6.41
CA ILE A 56 -11.47 -8.53 7.33
C ILE A 56 -11.14 -7.17 6.69
N ALA A 57 -12.02 -6.19 6.88
CA ALA A 57 -11.70 -4.79 6.58
C ALA A 57 -10.53 -4.35 7.47
N GLY A 58 -9.40 -4.04 6.86
CA GLY A 58 -8.15 -3.87 7.60
C GLY A 58 -8.15 -2.61 8.49
N ASP A 59 -7.76 -2.76 9.75
CA ASP A 59 -7.29 -1.68 10.62
C ASP A 59 -5.79 -1.86 10.90
N PRO A 60 -4.91 -0.94 10.47
CA PRO A 60 -3.47 -1.09 10.63
C PRO A 60 -2.99 -1.06 12.09
N HIS A 61 -3.85 -0.69 13.04
CA HIS A 61 -3.57 -0.70 14.47
C HIS A 61 -3.99 -2.01 15.16
N LEU A 62 -4.67 -2.91 14.44
CA LEU A 62 -5.11 -4.20 14.94
C LEU A 62 -4.31 -5.32 14.27
N SER A 63 -3.78 -6.24 15.08
CA SER A 63 -3.18 -7.46 14.55
C SER A 63 -4.26 -8.51 14.34
N PHE A 64 -4.19 -9.21 13.21
CA PHE A 64 -5.15 -10.26 12.85
C PHE A 64 -4.45 -11.62 12.71
N PRO A 65 -4.09 -12.31 13.82
CA PRO A 65 -3.44 -13.60 13.76
C PRO A 65 -4.26 -14.63 12.96
N GLY A 66 -3.61 -15.27 11.98
CA GLY A 66 -4.26 -16.27 11.14
C GLY A 66 -5.15 -15.70 10.03
N ILE A 67 -5.18 -14.38 9.81
CA ILE A 67 -5.88 -13.80 8.65
C ILE A 67 -4.86 -13.57 7.53
N PRO A 68 -4.97 -14.28 6.39
CA PRO A 68 -3.97 -14.19 5.33
C PRO A 68 -4.16 -12.96 4.42
N TRP A 69 -5.35 -12.35 4.43
CA TRP A 69 -5.71 -11.24 3.55
C TRP A 69 -6.55 -10.18 4.27
N VAL A 70 -6.22 -8.91 4.02
CA VAL A 70 -7.05 -7.76 4.41
C VAL A 70 -7.48 -6.97 3.18
N ARG A 71 -8.68 -6.38 3.26
CA ARG A 71 -9.17 -5.43 2.27
C ARG A 71 -8.98 -4.01 2.80
N LEU A 72 -8.29 -3.18 2.01
CA LEU A 72 -8.03 -1.78 2.36
C LEU A 72 -8.66 -0.85 1.34
N GLY A 73 -9.44 0.14 1.78
CA GLY A 73 -10.00 1.17 0.91
C GLY A 73 -8.99 2.29 0.66
N TYR A 74 -8.77 2.64 -0.60
CA TYR A 74 -8.11 3.89 -0.97
C TYR A 74 -9.01 5.09 -0.59
N PRO A 75 -8.49 6.31 -0.32
CA PRO A 75 -9.34 7.44 0.11
C PRO A 75 -10.52 7.78 -0.81
N THR A 76 -10.46 7.42 -2.09
CA THR A 76 -11.60 7.46 -3.01
C THR A 76 -12.83 6.67 -2.55
N CYS A 77 -12.67 5.74 -1.61
CA CYS A 77 -13.72 4.88 -1.05
C CYS A 77 -14.44 5.47 0.17
N GLY A 78 -14.10 6.69 0.58
CA GLY A 78 -14.71 7.32 1.75
C GLY A 78 -14.32 8.78 1.89
N SER A 79 -14.34 9.29 3.11
CA SER A 79 -14.00 10.68 3.43
C SER A 79 -12.52 10.91 3.77
N GLY A 80 -11.64 10.00 3.33
CA GLY A 80 -10.20 10.10 3.57
C GLY A 80 -9.56 11.27 2.81
N PRO A 81 -8.42 11.79 3.27
CA PRO A 81 -7.71 12.83 2.53
C PRO A 81 -7.29 12.31 1.15
N VAL A 82 -7.69 13.03 0.10
CA VAL A 82 -7.28 12.77 -1.31
C VAL A 82 -6.14 13.70 -1.76
N THR A 83 -5.69 14.60 -0.88
CA THR A 83 -4.56 15.51 -1.10
C THR A 83 -3.42 15.19 -0.14
N GLY A 84 -2.17 15.32 -0.62
CA GLY A 84 -0.96 15.11 0.19
C GLY A 84 -0.32 13.73 0.02
N ARG A 85 0.35 13.22 1.07
CA ARG A 85 1.20 12.01 1.08
C ARG A 85 0.39 10.69 1.12
N VAL A 86 -0.70 10.59 0.37
CA VAL A 86 -1.63 9.46 0.41
C VAL A 86 -0.93 8.15 0.03
N GLY A 87 -0.22 8.11 -1.11
CA GLY A 87 0.50 6.92 -1.55
C GLY A 87 1.63 6.51 -0.61
N GLN A 88 2.30 7.47 0.04
CA GLN A 88 3.32 7.16 1.04
C GLN A 88 2.70 6.56 2.31
N MET A 89 1.56 7.10 2.76
CA MET A 89 0.82 6.51 3.89
C MET A 89 0.34 5.10 3.54
N LEU A 90 -0.30 4.94 2.37
CA LEU A 90 -0.75 3.66 1.84
C LEU A 90 0.39 2.65 1.79
N LYS A 91 1.55 3.04 1.26
CA LYS A 91 2.75 2.20 1.18
C LYS A 91 3.23 1.77 2.57
N SER A 92 3.35 2.70 3.51
CA SER A 92 3.75 2.38 4.89
C SER A 92 2.74 1.45 5.57
N THR A 93 1.44 1.66 5.35
CA THR A 93 0.37 0.81 5.87
C THR A 93 0.46 -0.60 5.30
N ILE A 94 0.62 -0.74 3.98
CA ILE A 94 0.76 -2.04 3.31
C ILE A 94 2.01 -2.77 3.79
N GLN A 95 3.14 -2.07 3.94
CA GLN A 95 4.36 -2.64 4.53
C GLN A 95 4.15 -3.14 5.96
N GLY A 96 3.30 -2.47 6.75
CA GLY A 96 2.91 -2.90 8.09
C GLY A 96 2.07 -4.18 8.10
N TYR A 97 1.24 -4.43 7.09
CA TYR A 97 0.55 -5.71 6.92
C TYR A 97 1.50 -6.81 6.44
N HIS A 98 2.36 -6.49 5.46
CA HIS A 98 3.36 -7.43 4.95
C HIS A 98 4.32 -7.91 6.05
N SER A 99 4.71 -7.04 6.98
CA SER A 99 5.58 -7.44 8.11
C SER A 99 4.91 -8.41 9.09
N GLN A 100 3.58 -8.50 9.07
CA GLN A 100 2.78 -9.46 9.83
C GLN A 100 2.47 -10.73 9.01
N GLY A 101 2.94 -10.83 7.77
CA GLY A 101 2.64 -11.94 6.87
C GLY A 101 1.22 -11.88 6.26
N VAL A 102 0.61 -10.69 6.23
CA VAL A 102 -0.75 -10.47 5.73
C VAL A 102 -0.69 -9.84 4.34
N HIS A 103 -1.42 -10.39 3.37
CA HIS A 103 -1.58 -9.81 2.04
C HIS A 103 -2.66 -8.73 2.01
N VAL A 104 -2.53 -7.77 1.10
CA VAL A 104 -3.45 -6.65 0.97
C VAL A 104 -4.14 -6.66 -0.39
N MET A 105 -5.47 -6.68 -0.36
CA MET A 105 -6.31 -6.31 -1.49
C MET A 105 -6.71 -4.84 -1.36
N LEU A 106 -6.18 -3.99 -2.24
CA LEU A 106 -6.53 -2.57 -2.28
C LEU A 106 -7.83 -2.39 -3.07
N THR A 107 -8.80 -1.66 -2.53
CA THR A 107 -9.97 -1.21 -3.28
C THR A 107 -9.79 0.25 -3.68
N TYR A 108 -9.86 0.51 -4.98
CA TYR A 108 -9.93 1.86 -5.53
C TYR A 108 -11.35 2.14 -6.00
N CYS A 109 -12.02 3.12 -5.41
CA CYS A 109 -13.43 3.37 -5.65
C CYS A 109 -13.67 4.40 -6.73
N GLN A 110 -14.80 4.27 -7.42
CA GLN A 110 -15.29 5.31 -8.31
C GLN A 110 -15.86 6.44 -7.46
N SER A 111 -15.28 7.63 -7.62
CA SER A 111 -15.87 8.88 -7.13
C SER A 111 -16.16 9.76 -8.34
N ARG A 112 -17.27 10.49 -8.32
CA ARG A 112 -17.65 11.40 -9.42
C ARG A 112 -16.55 12.42 -9.71
N ASP A 113 -15.89 12.91 -8.69
CA ASP A 113 -14.92 14.00 -8.80
C ASP A 113 -13.53 13.51 -9.26
N SER A 114 -13.24 12.21 -9.13
CA SER A 114 -11.94 11.62 -9.46
C SER A 114 -12.00 10.41 -10.39
N LEU A 115 -13.13 10.23 -11.09
CA LEU A 115 -13.43 9.03 -11.87
C LEU A 115 -12.35 8.70 -12.92
N PHE A 116 -11.72 9.71 -13.49
CA PHE A 116 -10.64 9.55 -14.48
C PHE A 116 -9.33 10.21 -14.05
N ASP A 117 -9.16 10.50 -12.76
CA ASP A 117 -7.92 11.08 -12.25
C ASP A 117 -6.79 10.04 -12.22
N THR A 118 -5.94 10.10 -13.24
CA THR A 118 -4.80 9.19 -13.37
C THR A 118 -3.71 9.43 -12.32
N ASN A 119 -3.64 10.62 -11.71
CA ASN A 119 -2.64 10.88 -10.67
C ASN A 119 -2.92 10.06 -9.42
N LEU A 120 -4.19 10.02 -9.00
CA LEU A 120 -4.62 9.21 -7.86
C LEU A 120 -4.50 7.71 -8.14
N LEU A 121 -4.78 7.27 -9.37
CA LEU A 121 -4.56 5.87 -9.79
C LEU A 121 -3.08 5.47 -9.73
N ASN A 122 -2.21 6.33 -10.26
CA ASN A 122 -0.76 6.08 -10.23
C ASN A 122 -0.21 6.08 -8.81
N ASP A 123 -0.70 6.98 -7.95
CA ASP A 123 -0.33 7.02 -6.53
C ASP A 123 -0.76 5.73 -5.80
N ALA A 124 -1.98 5.26 -6.04
CA ALA A 124 -2.49 4.00 -5.51
C ALA A 124 -1.66 2.79 -5.99
N ALA A 125 -1.26 2.76 -7.26
CA ALA A 125 -0.44 1.69 -7.84
C ALA A 125 0.93 1.55 -7.17
N LEU A 126 1.50 2.65 -6.68
CA LEU A 126 2.77 2.66 -5.97
C LEU A 126 2.67 2.20 -4.50
N GLY A 127 1.45 1.96 -4.00
CA GLY A 127 1.18 1.49 -2.64
C GLY A 127 1.72 0.08 -2.35
N GLY A 128 1.86 -0.76 -3.38
CA GLY A 128 2.48 -2.08 -3.27
C GLY A 128 1.54 -3.23 -2.86
N ALA A 129 0.23 -3.06 -3.05
CA ALA A 129 -0.79 -4.08 -2.77
C ALA A 129 -0.54 -5.41 -3.50
N ASP A 130 -1.13 -6.50 -3.02
CA ASP A 130 -1.00 -7.86 -3.58
C ASP A 130 -2.08 -8.16 -4.63
N ALA A 131 -3.24 -7.52 -4.51
CA ALA A 131 -4.32 -7.52 -5.49
C ALA A 131 -5.04 -6.17 -5.46
N VAL A 132 -5.75 -5.83 -6.53
CA VAL A 132 -6.52 -4.58 -6.61
C VAL A 132 -7.94 -4.85 -7.06
N GLN A 133 -8.91 -4.35 -6.30
CA GLN A 133 -10.29 -4.23 -6.70
C GLN A 133 -10.47 -2.84 -7.35
N CYS A 134 -10.64 -2.81 -8.68
CA CYS A 134 -10.96 -1.61 -9.43
C CYS A 134 -12.48 -1.40 -9.42
N GLY A 135 -12.92 -0.41 -8.66
CA GLY A 135 -14.33 -0.14 -8.38
C GLY A 135 -14.80 -0.75 -7.06
N ASN A 136 -16.01 -0.39 -6.65
CA ASN A 136 -16.71 -1.05 -5.54
C ASN A 136 -18.13 -1.43 -5.96
N GLU A 137 -19.14 -0.66 -5.56
CA GLU A 137 -20.54 -1.02 -5.75
C GLU A 137 -21.29 0.07 -6.54
N GLN A 138 -20.54 0.94 -7.22
CA GLN A 138 -21.06 2.19 -7.79
C GLN A 138 -21.76 2.03 -9.17
N MET A 139 -21.85 0.82 -9.73
CA MET A 139 -22.67 0.55 -10.95
C MET A 139 -24.17 0.47 -10.65
N LYS A 140 -24.56 0.35 -9.38
CA LYS A 140 -25.98 0.40 -8.98
C LYS A 140 -26.40 1.84 -8.73
N GLN A 141 -27.58 2.22 -9.19
CA GLN A 141 -28.22 3.46 -8.79
C GLN A 141 -28.89 3.27 -7.42
N SER A 142 -28.40 3.96 -6.39
CA SER A 142 -29.00 3.97 -5.06
C SER A 142 -28.69 5.27 -4.33
N THR A 143 -29.32 5.49 -3.16
CA THR A 143 -28.97 6.61 -2.27
C THR A 143 -27.59 6.47 -1.63
N ALA A 144 -27.00 5.28 -1.63
CA ALA A 144 -25.70 4.98 -1.05
C ALA A 144 -24.55 4.98 -2.07
N THR A 145 -24.87 5.10 -3.36
CA THR A 145 -23.89 4.92 -4.45
C THR A 145 -23.93 6.08 -5.43
N THR A 146 -22.76 6.57 -5.82
CA THR A 146 -22.64 7.50 -6.93
C THR A 146 -22.70 6.72 -8.24
N TYR A 147 -23.91 6.54 -8.80
CA TYR A 147 -24.08 5.84 -10.07
C TYR A 147 -23.07 6.31 -11.13
N VAL A 148 -22.39 5.35 -11.75
CA VAL A 148 -21.54 5.52 -12.92
C VAL A 148 -22.12 4.69 -14.06
N THR A 149 -22.26 5.27 -15.26
CA THR A 149 -22.79 4.53 -16.41
C THR A 149 -21.85 3.38 -16.81
N PRO A 150 -22.36 2.30 -17.42
CA PRO A 150 -21.53 1.17 -17.85
C PRO A 150 -20.31 1.58 -18.70
N GLU A 151 -20.45 2.56 -19.59
CA GLU A 151 -19.37 3.02 -20.47
C GLU A 151 -18.27 3.74 -19.67
N ASN A 152 -18.68 4.60 -18.73
CA ASN A 152 -17.75 5.31 -17.86
C ASN A 152 -17.08 4.36 -16.87
N PHE A 153 -17.79 3.32 -16.40
CA PHE A 153 -17.22 2.27 -15.58
C PHE A 153 -16.15 1.49 -16.35
N ALA A 154 -16.45 1.06 -17.57
CA ALA A 154 -15.50 0.31 -18.41
C ALA A 154 -14.22 1.13 -18.65
N ARG A 155 -14.36 2.42 -18.98
CA ARG A 155 -13.22 3.34 -19.13
C ARG A 155 -12.42 3.48 -17.83
N PHE A 156 -13.10 3.65 -16.70
CA PHE A 156 -12.44 3.71 -15.39
C PHE A 156 -11.68 2.41 -15.08
N PHE A 157 -12.30 1.26 -15.34
CA PHE A 157 -11.70 -0.05 -15.09
C PHE A 157 -10.43 -0.24 -15.92
N ASP A 158 -10.46 0.09 -17.21
CA ASP A 158 -9.30 0.03 -18.10
C ASP A 158 -8.16 0.93 -17.61
N LEU A 159 -8.47 2.16 -17.19
CA LEU A 159 -7.48 3.08 -16.63
C LEU A 159 -6.87 2.54 -15.34
N CYS A 160 -7.70 2.00 -14.45
CA CYS A 160 -7.25 1.40 -13.20
C CYS A 160 -6.35 0.20 -13.45
N GLN A 161 -6.79 -0.76 -14.27
CA GLN A 161 -5.99 -1.91 -14.67
C GLN A 161 -4.65 -1.49 -15.28
N SER A 162 -4.68 -0.56 -16.24
CA SER A 162 -3.46 -0.08 -16.91
C SER A 162 -2.48 0.56 -15.93
N ALA A 163 -2.94 1.38 -14.99
CA ALA A 163 -2.08 2.01 -13.99
C ALA A 163 -1.41 0.97 -13.07
N MET A 164 -2.18 -0.03 -12.61
CA MET A 164 -1.66 -1.09 -11.74
C MET A 164 -0.67 -1.99 -12.49
N HIS A 165 -0.98 -2.39 -13.73
CA HIS A 165 -0.10 -3.21 -14.55
C HIS A 165 1.17 -2.49 -15.02
N ALA A 166 1.16 -1.16 -15.12
CA ALA A 166 2.36 -0.39 -15.40
C ALA A 166 3.42 -0.52 -14.29
N VAL A 167 3.01 -0.69 -13.03
CA VAL A 167 3.91 -0.87 -11.89
C VAL A 167 4.20 -2.35 -11.63
N ARG A 168 3.17 -3.21 -11.72
CA ARG A 168 3.28 -4.65 -11.48
C ARG A 168 2.45 -5.43 -12.51
N PRO A 169 3.04 -5.86 -13.64
CA PRO A 169 2.30 -6.47 -14.74
C PRO A 169 1.46 -7.72 -14.38
N GLY A 170 1.86 -8.46 -13.33
CA GLY A 170 1.16 -9.66 -12.87
C GLY A 170 0.20 -9.46 -11.70
N ILE A 171 -0.08 -8.23 -11.27
CA ILE A 171 -0.99 -8.02 -10.13
C ILE A 171 -2.43 -8.42 -10.52
N PRO A 172 -3.11 -9.26 -9.71
CA PRO A 172 -4.52 -9.58 -9.94
C PRO A 172 -5.39 -8.33 -9.85
N ILE A 173 -6.26 -8.16 -10.84
CA ILE A 173 -7.27 -7.10 -10.88
C ILE A 173 -8.66 -7.73 -10.76
N ILE A 174 -9.43 -7.25 -9.80
CA ILE A 174 -10.80 -7.69 -9.52
C ILE A 174 -11.74 -6.55 -9.93
N LEU A 175 -12.78 -6.90 -10.67
CA LEU A 175 -13.86 -5.97 -10.99
C LEU A 175 -14.74 -5.79 -9.76
N GLY A 176 -14.73 -4.59 -9.18
CA GLY A 176 -15.66 -4.21 -8.13
C GLY A 176 -16.89 -3.57 -8.74
N ALA A 177 -17.97 -4.34 -8.86
CA ALA A 177 -19.30 -3.85 -9.23
C ALA A 177 -20.38 -4.53 -8.39
N MET A 178 -21.47 -3.79 -8.12
CA MET A 178 -22.75 -4.36 -7.71
C MET A 178 -23.65 -4.45 -8.95
N ASP A 179 -24.56 -5.42 -9.00
CA ASP A 179 -25.44 -5.72 -10.14
C ASP A 179 -25.77 -4.45 -10.94
N PRO A 180 -25.29 -4.34 -12.18
CA PRO A 180 -25.62 -3.19 -13.01
C PRO A 180 -27.14 -3.14 -13.12
N LEU A 181 -27.70 -1.94 -13.01
CA LEU A 181 -29.10 -1.74 -13.39
C LEU A 181 -29.22 -2.07 -14.88
N VAL A 182 -29.63 -3.29 -15.21
CA VAL A 182 -30.10 -3.63 -16.55
C VAL A 182 -31.48 -2.99 -16.64
N VAL A 183 -31.54 -1.76 -17.14
CA VAL A 183 -32.81 -1.16 -17.53
C VAL A 183 -33.32 -2.00 -18.71
N PRO A 184 -34.50 -2.64 -18.61
CA PRO A 184 -35.11 -3.27 -19.78
C PRO A 184 -35.29 -2.20 -20.85
N ASP A 185 -34.95 -2.50 -22.10
CA ASP A 185 -35.38 -1.66 -23.23
C ASP A 185 -36.92 -1.71 -23.26
N ASP A 186 -37.56 -0.60 -22.86
CA ASP A 186 -39.02 -0.41 -22.99
C ASP A 186 -39.44 -0.31 -24.47
#